data_AF-A0A1Q4BJN9-F1
#
_entry.id   AF-A0A1Q4BJN9-F1
#
_cell.length_a   1.000
_cell.length_b   1.000
_cell.length_c   1.000
_cell.angle_alpha   90.00
_cell.angle_beta   90.00
_cell.angle_gamma   90.00
#
_symmetry.space_group_name_H-M   'P 1'
#
loop_
_entity.id
_entity.type
_entity.pdbx_description
1 polymer ?
#
loop_
_entity_poly.entity_id
_entity_poly.type
_entity_poly.pdbx_seq_one_letter_code
_entity_poly.pdbx_strand_id
1 'polypeptide(L)'
;MGVSIERQSAKEATDETSRLASAVLMALRGQGIADPDIRTTQSSVARSYDIEYGPDRREISRKPRGFVAQHHFSIQVREIDKAGALVRLALDKGANEYDGTDFLLEKREERQLALNNEALRKARTQAESYTATLNVKLGRLIAVYEGAPPVEPEGYADLPRRVPAPNPLGVPIPLQPGEVAMKATMSATWELVSEN
;
A
#
# COMPACT_ATOMS: atom_id res chain seq x y z
N MET A 1 -8.25 -5.86 5.21
CA MET A 1 -9.51 -6.63 5.20
C MET A 1 -9.57 -7.49 6.45
N GLY A 2 -10.76 -7.84 6.94
CA GLY A 2 -10.91 -8.56 8.20
C GLY A 2 -12.29 -9.14 8.45
N VAL A 3 -12.38 -9.83 9.57
CA VAL A 3 -13.62 -10.37 10.13
C VAL A 3 -13.81 -9.77 11.52
N SER A 4 -15.04 -9.34 11.80
CA SER A 4 -15.47 -8.80 13.09
C SER A 4 -16.79 -9.39 13.51
N ILE A 5 -16.80 -10.04 14.68
CA ILE A 5 -17.99 -10.71 15.20
C ILE A 5 -18.25 -10.26 16.64
N GLU A 6 -19.51 -9.94 16.91
CA GLU A 6 -20.01 -9.64 18.24
C GLU A 6 -20.76 -10.83 18.84
N ARG A 7 -20.43 -11.24 20.07
CA ARG A 7 -21.15 -12.29 20.82
C ARG A 7 -21.30 -11.89 22.29
N GLN A 8 -22.09 -12.67 23.02
CA GLN A 8 -22.35 -12.43 24.45
C GLN A 8 -21.14 -12.71 25.33
N SER A 9 -20.28 -13.67 24.92
CA SER A 9 -19.01 -13.95 25.59
C SER A 9 -17.80 -13.68 24.69
N ALA A 10 -16.68 -13.30 25.33
CA ALA A 10 -15.40 -13.11 24.62
C ALA A 10 -14.95 -14.39 23.90
N LYS A 11 -15.21 -15.56 24.51
CA LYS A 11 -14.86 -16.86 23.94
C LYS A 11 -15.63 -17.13 22.65
N GLU A 12 -16.96 -17.00 22.66
CA GLU A 12 -17.77 -17.22 21.45
C GLU A 12 -17.42 -16.25 20.34
N ALA A 13 -17.20 -14.96 20.68
CA ALA A 13 -16.78 -13.96 19.70
C ALA A 13 -15.45 -14.37 19.05
N THR A 14 -14.47 -14.75 19.86
CA THR A 14 -13.14 -15.16 19.38
C THR A 14 -13.20 -16.44 18.55
N ASP A 15 -13.90 -17.46 19.02
CA ASP A 15 -14.01 -18.75 18.34
C ASP A 15 -14.65 -18.59 16.96
N GLU A 16 -15.73 -17.79 16.86
CA GLU A 16 -16.42 -17.57 15.60
C GLU A 16 -15.64 -16.66 14.63
N THR A 17 -15.04 -15.57 15.12
CA THR A 17 -14.14 -14.73 14.31
C THR A 17 -12.98 -15.57 13.78
N SER A 18 -12.38 -16.44 14.61
CA SER A 18 -11.28 -17.34 14.21
C SER A 18 -11.71 -18.32 13.12
N ARG A 19 -12.90 -18.91 13.25
CA ARG A 19 -13.46 -19.85 12.26
C ARG A 19 -13.67 -19.18 10.90
N LEU A 20 -14.29 -18.00 10.88
CA LEU A 20 -14.55 -17.24 9.66
C LEU A 20 -13.25 -16.70 9.04
N ALA A 21 -12.34 -16.15 9.84
CA ALA A 21 -11.04 -15.72 9.38
C ALA A 21 -10.26 -16.88 8.74
N SER A 22 -10.28 -18.06 9.34
CA SER A 22 -9.65 -19.25 8.77
C SER A 22 -10.26 -19.66 7.43
N ALA A 23 -11.60 -19.59 7.30
CA ALA A 23 -12.29 -19.88 6.05
C ALA A 23 -11.91 -18.88 4.93
N VAL A 24 -11.78 -17.60 5.27
CA VAL A 24 -11.30 -16.55 4.35
C VAL A 24 -9.87 -16.86 3.88
N LEU A 25 -8.95 -17.09 4.82
CA LEU A 25 -7.54 -17.36 4.49
C LEU A 25 -7.38 -18.64 3.65
N MET A 26 -8.12 -19.70 3.97
CA MET A 26 -8.14 -20.93 3.18
C MET A 26 -8.63 -20.69 1.74
N ALA A 27 -9.68 -19.89 1.57
CA ALA A 27 -10.20 -19.59 0.24
C ALA A 27 -9.22 -18.76 -0.59
N LEU A 28 -8.55 -17.76 0.02
CA LEU A 28 -7.52 -16.96 -0.64
C LEU A 28 -6.31 -17.81 -1.04
N ARG A 29 -5.84 -18.71 -0.16
CA ARG A 29 -4.80 -19.69 -0.50
C ARG A 29 -5.20 -20.60 -1.65
N GLY A 30 -6.46 -21.04 -1.69
CA GLY A 30 -7.02 -21.82 -2.80
C GLY A 30 -7.03 -21.09 -4.14
N GLN A 31 -6.88 -19.76 -4.15
CA GLN A 31 -6.71 -18.95 -5.36
C GLN A 31 -5.25 -18.60 -5.66
N GLY A 32 -4.29 -19.19 -4.94
CA GLY A 32 -2.86 -19.04 -5.18
C GLY A 32 -2.18 -17.91 -4.40
N ILE A 33 -2.85 -17.31 -3.40
CA ILE A 33 -2.18 -16.37 -2.48
C ILE A 33 -1.26 -17.15 -1.56
N ALA A 34 0.04 -16.86 -1.62
CA ALA A 34 1.06 -17.53 -0.81
C ALA A 34 1.08 -17.00 0.63
N ASP A 35 1.53 -17.82 1.59
CA ASP A 35 1.63 -17.39 2.99
C ASP A 35 2.46 -16.11 3.22
N PRO A 36 3.59 -15.87 2.52
CA PRO A 36 4.32 -14.60 2.64
C PRO A 36 3.53 -13.37 2.20
N ASP A 37 2.51 -13.55 1.36
CA ASP A 37 1.63 -12.48 0.88
C ASP A 37 0.45 -12.21 1.83
N ILE A 38 0.37 -12.95 2.95
CA ILE A 38 -0.67 -12.80 3.97
C ILE A 38 -0.03 -12.37 5.28
N ARG A 39 -0.40 -11.18 5.76
CA ARG A 39 0.09 -10.67 7.05
C ARG A 39 -1.07 -10.31 7.96
N THR A 40 -1.10 -10.86 9.16
CA THR A 40 -2.01 -10.40 10.23
C THR A 40 -1.60 -8.99 10.65
N THR A 41 -2.53 -8.04 10.55
CA THR A 41 -2.32 -6.65 10.97
C THR A 41 -2.99 -6.34 12.31
N GLN A 42 -4.05 -7.07 12.66
CA GLN A 42 -4.74 -6.90 13.94
C GLN A 42 -5.37 -8.21 14.40
N SER A 43 -5.36 -8.44 15.71
CA SER A 43 -6.09 -9.49 16.38
C SER A 43 -6.48 -9.02 17.78
N SER A 44 -7.76 -8.84 18.04
CA SER A 44 -8.23 -8.27 19.31
C SER A 44 -9.62 -8.77 19.69
N VAL A 45 -9.90 -8.82 20.99
CA VAL A 45 -11.24 -8.98 21.54
C VAL A 45 -11.45 -7.97 22.65
N ALA A 46 -12.57 -7.26 22.62
CA ALA A 46 -12.91 -6.23 23.59
C ALA A 46 -14.40 -6.28 23.94
N ARG A 47 -14.75 -5.83 25.13
CA ARG A 47 -16.16 -5.70 25.54
C ARG A 47 -16.82 -4.57 24.74
N SER A 48 -17.99 -4.82 24.17
CA SER A 48 -18.84 -3.80 23.53
C SER A 48 -19.83 -3.20 24.53
N TYR A 49 -20.20 -1.95 24.28
CA TYR A 49 -21.12 -1.19 25.12
C TYR A 49 -22.10 -0.43 24.24
N ASP A 50 -23.36 -0.40 24.66
CA ASP A 50 -24.31 0.59 24.16
C ASP A 50 -24.14 1.88 24.98
N ILE A 51 -23.81 2.97 24.29
CA ILE A 51 -23.57 4.29 24.88
C ILE A 51 -24.70 5.22 24.44
N GLU A 52 -25.41 5.80 25.40
CA GLU A 52 -26.45 6.80 25.16
C GLU A 52 -25.88 8.19 25.48
N TYR A 53 -26.09 9.15 24.57
CA TYR A 53 -25.65 10.54 24.71
C TYR A 53 -26.84 11.48 24.93
N GLY A 54 -26.70 12.40 25.88
CA GLY A 54 -27.69 13.45 26.14
C GLY A 54 -27.63 14.60 25.11
N PRO A 55 -28.53 15.60 25.21
CA PRO A 55 -28.57 16.74 24.31
C PRO A 55 -27.28 17.58 24.28
N ASP A 56 -26.51 17.57 25.37
CA ASP A 56 -25.21 18.23 25.50
C ASP A 56 -24.03 17.38 24.98
N ARG A 57 -24.33 16.27 24.28
CA ARG A 57 -23.37 15.26 23.80
C ARG A 57 -22.55 14.59 24.91
N ARG A 58 -22.95 14.70 26.18
CA ARG A 58 -22.33 13.94 27.27
C ARG A 58 -22.94 12.55 27.37
N GLU A 59 -22.10 11.58 27.74
CA GLU A 59 -22.55 10.22 28.04
C GLU A 59 -23.49 10.24 29.25
N ILE A 60 -24.69 9.70 29.07
CA ILE A 60 -25.70 9.59 30.13
C ILE A 60 -25.95 8.13 30.53
N SER A 61 -25.57 7.16 29.69
CA SER A 61 -25.64 5.74 30.01
C SER A 61 -24.59 4.94 29.25
N ARG A 62 -24.06 3.90 29.91
CA ARG A 62 -23.17 2.90 29.30
C ARG A 62 -23.52 1.52 29.80
N LYS A 63 -24.10 0.71 28.92
CA LYS A 63 -24.57 -0.65 29.23
C LYS A 63 -23.70 -1.66 28.50
N PRO A 64 -23.10 -2.65 29.18
CA PRO A 64 -22.41 -3.74 28.50
C PRO A 64 -23.37 -4.45 27.53
N ARG A 65 -22.93 -4.64 26.29
CA ARG A 65 -23.72 -5.30 25.24
C ARG A 65 -23.22 -6.70 24.91
N GLY A 66 -21.90 -6.89 24.95
CA GLY A 66 -21.27 -8.16 24.63
C GLY A 66 -19.75 -8.00 24.47
N PHE A 67 -19.18 -8.76 23.56
CA PHE A 67 -17.78 -8.71 23.17
C PHE A 67 -17.65 -8.75 21.66
N VAL A 68 -16.77 -7.91 21.12
CA VAL A 68 -16.41 -7.85 19.70
C VAL A 68 -15.01 -8.40 19.55
N ALA A 69 -14.85 -9.40 18.69
CA ALA A 69 -13.56 -9.96 18.31
C ALA A 69 -13.28 -9.68 16.84
N GLN A 70 -12.07 -9.22 16.54
CA GLN A 70 -11.62 -8.78 15.22
C GLN A 70 -10.31 -9.46 14.82
N HIS A 71 -10.23 -9.84 13.55
CA HIS A 71 -8.98 -10.24 12.89
C HIS A 71 -8.84 -9.51 11.57
N HIS A 72 -7.73 -8.80 11.39
CA HIS A 72 -7.40 -8.11 10.14
C HIS A 72 -6.14 -8.68 9.51
N PHE A 73 -6.17 -8.71 8.19
CA PHE A 73 -5.11 -9.15 7.33
C PHE A 73 -4.83 -8.11 6.24
N SER A 74 -3.55 -7.93 5.98
CA SER A 74 -3.01 -7.31 4.76
C SER A 74 -2.70 -8.43 3.79
N ILE A 75 -3.26 -8.34 2.58
CA ILE A 75 -3.10 -9.35 1.52
C ILE A 75 -2.42 -8.71 0.33
N GLN A 76 -1.28 -9.24 -0.09
CA GLN A 76 -0.61 -8.81 -1.30
C GLN A 76 -1.09 -9.63 -2.50
N VAL A 77 -1.48 -8.95 -3.57
CA VAL A 77 -1.94 -9.56 -4.82
C VAL A 77 -1.08 -9.05 -5.95
N ARG A 78 -0.41 -9.94 -6.69
CA ARG A 78 0.48 -9.58 -7.80
C ARG A 78 -0.26 -9.37 -9.11
N GLU A 79 -1.32 -10.14 -9.31
CA GLU A 79 -2.18 -10.06 -10.49
C GLU A 79 -3.36 -9.11 -10.21
N ILE A 80 -3.22 -7.85 -10.64
CA ILE A 80 -4.20 -6.79 -10.38
C ILE A 80 -5.62 -7.19 -10.83
N ASP A 81 -5.73 -7.85 -11.98
CA ASP A 81 -7.02 -8.29 -12.55
C ASP A 81 -7.75 -9.30 -11.65
N LYS A 82 -7.04 -10.02 -10.78
CA LYS A 82 -7.62 -10.96 -9.81
C LYS A 82 -8.06 -10.30 -8.51
N ALA A 83 -7.57 -9.10 -8.20
CA ALA A 83 -7.79 -8.48 -6.90
C ALA A 83 -9.28 -8.28 -6.57
N GLY A 84 -10.08 -7.81 -7.53
CA GLY A 84 -11.53 -7.60 -7.33
C GLY A 84 -12.29 -8.90 -7.05
N ALA A 85 -11.92 -9.99 -7.73
CA ALA A 85 -12.50 -11.31 -7.52
C ALA A 85 -12.07 -11.92 -6.17
N LEU A 86 -10.83 -11.69 -5.74
CA LEU A 86 -10.32 -12.15 -4.45
C LEU A 86 -10.99 -11.43 -3.27
N VAL A 87 -11.21 -10.12 -3.38
CA VAL A 87 -11.98 -9.39 -2.36
C VAL A 87 -13.40 -9.94 -2.29
N ARG A 88 -14.05 -10.19 -3.44
CA ARG A 88 -15.37 -10.81 -3.47
C ARG A 88 -15.39 -12.18 -2.80
N LEU A 89 -14.44 -13.04 -3.13
CA LEU A 89 -14.30 -14.36 -2.51
C LEU A 89 -14.14 -14.27 -0.99
N ALA A 90 -13.34 -13.32 -0.49
CA ALA A 90 -13.17 -13.11 0.94
C ALA A 90 -14.51 -12.72 1.60
N LEU A 91 -15.26 -11.80 0.99
CA LEU A 91 -16.58 -11.40 1.49
C LEU A 91 -17.56 -12.59 1.51
N ASP A 92 -17.60 -13.40 0.45
CA ASP A 92 -18.45 -14.59 0.37
C ASP A 92 -18.07 -15.67 1.41
N LYS A 93 -16.86 -15.61 1.97
CA LYS A 93 -16.37 -16.52 3.02
C LYS A 93 -16.47 -15.94 4.44
N GLY A 94 -16.98 -14.73 4.58
CA GLY A 94 -17.29 -14.12 5.88
C GLY A 94 -16.41 -12.95 6.27
N ALA A 95 -15.53 -12.46 5.39
CA ALA A 95 -14.93 -11.15 5.58
C ALA A 95 -16.05 -10.09 5.55
N ASN A 96 -16.03 -9.18 6.52
CA ASN A 96 -17.04 -8.12 6.66
C ASN A 96 -16.41 -6.74 6.92
N GLU A 97 -15.08 -6.69 7.03
CA GLU A 97 -14.33 -5.43 7.07
C GLU A 97 -13.39 -5.37 5.86
N TYR A 98 -13.44 -4.28 5.10
CA TYR A 98 -12.58 -4.04 3.94
C TYR A 98 -12.20 -2.57 3.88
N ASP A 99 -10.92 -2.30 4.11
CA ASP A 99 -10.37 -0.95 4.30
C ASP A 99 -9.89 -0.30 3.00
N GLY A 100 -10.06 -0.98 1.86
CA GLY A 100 -9.58 -0.53 0.54
C GLY A 100 -8.45 -1.40 -0.03
N THR A 101 -7.94 -0.97 -1.18
CA THR A 101 -6.79 -1.57 -1.88
C THR A 101 -5.78 -0.47 -2.19
N ASP A 102 -4.53 -0.72 -1.85
CA ASP A 102 -3.40 0.12 -2.25
C ASP A 102 -2.69 -0.53 -3.44
N PHE A 103 -2.35 0.27 -4.45
CA PHE A 103 -1.56 -0.19 -5.59
C PHE A 103 -0.09 0.13 -5.37
N LEU A 104 0.74 -0.92 -5.38
CA LEU A 104 2.17 -0.82 -5.14
C LEU A 104 2.94 -1.35 -6.34
N LEU A 105 4.06 -0.68 -6.64
CA LEU A 105 4.99 -1.17 -7.63
C LEU A 105 5.92 -2.21 -7.01
N GLU A 106 5.90 -3.43 -7.53
CA GLU A 106 6.81 -4.49 -7.08
C GLU A 106 8.28 -4.10 -7.29
N LYS A 107 9.21 -4.60 -6.46
CA LYS A 107 10.66 -4.38 -6.63
C LYS A 107 11.03 -2.90 -6.81
N ARG A 108 10.29 -1.99 -6.13
CA ARG A 108 10.48 -0.53 -6.26
C ARG A 108 11.94 -0.12 -6.07
N GLU A 109 12.63 -0.68 -5.09
CA GLU A 109 14.03 -0.38 -4.81
C GLU A 109 14.96 -0.83 -5.96
N GLU A 110 14.80 -2.05 -6.46
CA GLU A 110 15.58 -2.54 -7.62
C GLU A 110 15.33 -1.67 -8.86
N ARG A 111 14.07 -1.28 -9.09
CA ARG A 111 13.70 -0.39 -10.19
C ARG A 111 14.27 1.02 -10.01
N GLN A 112 14.23 1.56 -8.79
CA GLN A 112 14.85 2.85 -8.47
C GLN A 112 16.35 2.81 -8.71
N LEU A 113 17.03 1.75 -8.27
CA LEU A 113 18.47 1.57 -8.50
C LEU A 113 18.79 1.52 -10.00
N ALA A 114 17.99 0.81 -10.80
CA ALA A 114 18.14 0.76 -12.24
C ALA A 114 18.00 2.16 -12.88
N LEU A 115 17.00 2.94 -12.46
CA LEU A 115 16.78 4.32 -12.91
C LEU A 115 17.92 5.25 -12.49
N ASN A 116 18.42 5.14 -11.25
CA ASN A 116 19.55 5.93 -10.76
C ASN A 116 20.82 5.65 -11.57
N ASN A 117 21.08 4.38 -11.90
CA ASN A 117 22.20 3.99 -12.75
C ASN A 117 22.07 4.53 -14.18
N GLU A 118 20.86 4.52 -14.74
CA GLU A 118 20.62 5.12 -16.06
C GLU A 118 20.82 6.64 -16.03
N ALA A 119 20.31 7.33 -15.00
CA ALA A 119 20.48 8.77 -14.81
C ALA A 119 21.97 9.15 -14.72
N LEU A 120 22.79 8.37 -14.01
CA LEU A 120 24.24 8.58 -13.94
C LEU A 120 24.94 8.37 -15.28
N ARG A 121 24.53 7.37 -16.08
CA ARG A 121 25.07 7.21 -17.45
C ARG A 121 24.76 8.42 -18.31
N LYS A 122 23.51 8.91 -18.27
CA LYS A 122 23.10 10.12 -19.00
C LYS A 122 23.90 11.35 -18.57
N ALA A 123 24.05 11.55 -17.26
CA ALA A 123 24.82 12.66 -16.71
C ALA A 123 26.29 12.62 -17.17
N ARG A 124 26.90 11.43 -17.22
CA ARG A 124 28.25 11.26 -17.77
C ARG A 124 28.32 11.60 -19.26
N THR A 125 27.43 11.05 -20.09
CA THR A 125 27.40 11.35 -21.53
C THR A 125 27.22 12.84 -21.80
N GLN A 126 26.37 13.50 -21.00
CA GLN A 126 26.18 14.94 -21.09
C GLN A 126 27.46 15.71 -20.71
N ALA A 127 28.12 15.34 -19.61
CA ALA A 127 29.40 15.93 -19.22
C ALA A 127 30.48 15.74 -20.30
N GLU A 128 30.61 14.53 -20.88
CA GLU A 128 31.53 14.24 -21.98
C GLU A 128 31.28 15.17 -23.19
N SER A 129 30.01 15.41 -23.55
CA SER A 129 29.65 16.34 -24.64
C SER A 129 30.09 17.79 -24.38
N TYR A 130 30.00 18.25 -23.12
CA TYR A 130 30.44 19.59 -22.74
C TYR A 130 31.96 19.70 -22.76
N THR A 131 32.66 18.67 -22.27
CA THR A 131 34.13 18.65 -22.29
C THR A 131 34.70 18.68 -23.70
N ALA A 132 34.05 17.99 -24.66
CA ALA A 132 34.42 18.05 -26.08
C ALA A 132 34.30 19.47 -26.67
N THR A 133 33.31 20.24 -26.23
CA THR A 133 33.12 21.64 -26.67
C THR A 133 34.16 22.58 -26.05
N LEU A 134 34.57 22.31 -24.81
CA LEU A 134 35.50 23.14 -24.04
C LEU A 134 36.98 22.76 -24.23
N ASN A 135 37.27 21.78 -25.10
CA ASN A 135 38.61 21.24 -25.34
C ASN A 135 39.33 20.76 -24.06
N VAL A 136 38.57 20.10 -23.19
CA VAL A 136 39.07 19.45 -21.97
C VAL A 136 38.58 17.99 -21.96
N LYS A 137 39.13 17.17 -21.07
CA LYS A 137 38.69 15.78 -20.86
C LYS A 137 37.93 15.63 -19.55
N LEU A 138 36.93 14.76 -19.55
CA LEU A 138 36.24 14.34 -18.33
C LEU A 138 37.17 13.43 -17.52
N GLY A 139 37.47 13.86 -16.29
CA GLY A 139 38.31 13.16 -15.33
C GLY A 139 37.52 12.23 -14.40
N ARG A 140 38.10 11.93 -13.24
CA ARG A 140 37.50 11.02 -12.26
C ARG A 140 36.23 11.61 -11.65
N LEU A 141 35.31 10.72 -11.27
CA LEU A 141 34.12 11.09 -10.49
C LEU A 141 34.55 11.52 -9.08
N ILE A 142 34.14 12.71 -8.66
CA ILE A 142 34.45 13.30 -7.35
C ILE A 142 33.32 13.05 -6.37
N ALA A 143 32.07 13.26 -6.80
CA ALA A 143 30.90 13.13 -5.96
C ALA A 143 29.66 12.76 -6.76
N VAL A 144 28.74 12.06 -6.11
CA VAL A 144 27.40 11.76 -6.60
C VAL A 144 26.40 12.12 -5.51
N TYR A 145 25.33 12.79 -5.92
CA TYR A 145 24.21 13.12 -5.06
C TYR A 145 22.92 12.64 -5.72
N GLU A 146 22.09 11.97 -4.93
CA GLU A 146 20.71 11.69 -5.30
C GLU A 146 19.87 12.95 -5.05
N GLY A 147 19.24 13.46 -6.11
CA GLY A 147 18.46 14.70 -6.09
C GLY A 147 19.04 15.85 -6.92
N ALA A 148 18.14 16.76 -7.27
CA ALA A 148 18.45 18.18 -7.56
C ALA A 148 18.17 18.99 -6.28
N PRO A 149 18.68 20.23 -6.11
CA PRO A 149 18.15 21.14 -5.09
C PRO A 149 16.61 21.17 -5.18
N PRO A 150 15.88 21.34 -4.06
CA PRO A 150 14.44 21.14 -4.02
C PRO A 150 13.77 22.02 -5.08
N VAL A 151 13.34 21.42 -6.17
CA VAL A 151 12.27 21.97 -7.00
C VAL A 151 11.02 21.43 -6.35
N GLU A 152 10.10 22.34 -6.02
CA GLU A 152 8.85 22.05 -5.32
C GLU A 152 8.19 20.76 -5.83
N PRO A 153 7.65 19.91 -4.94
CA PRO A 153 6.94 18.73 -5.37
C PRO A 153 5.79 19.15 -6.29
N GLU A 154 5.84 18.72 -7.56
CA GLU A 154 4.63 18.66 -8.39
C GLU A 154 3.60 17.88 -7.59
N GLY A 155 2.57 18.59 -7.14
CA GLY A 155 1.66 18.12 -6.11
C GLY A 155 1.09 16.76 -6.44
N TYR A 156 1.10 15.87 -5.44
CA TYR A 156 0.09 14.83 -5.38
C TYR A 156 -1.27 15.54 -5.38
N ALA A 157 -2.01 15.41 -6.48
CA ALA A 157 -3.41 15.74 -6.47
C ALA A 157 -4.08 14.77 -5.49
N ASP A 158 -4.55 15.34 -4.38
CA ASP A 158 -5.44 14.70 -3.43
C ASP A 158 -6.64 14.16 -4.23
N LEU A 159 -6.62 12.87 -4.54
CA LEU A 159 -7.72 12.25 -5.26
C LEU A 159 -8.95 12.31 -4.35
N PRO A 160 -10.08 12.87 -4.80
CA PRO A 160 -11.27 12.93 -3.97
C PRO A 160 -11.67 11.51 -3.58
N ARG A 161 -11.63 11.23 -2.26
CA ARG A 161 -12.26 10.06 -1.65
C ARG A 161 -13.75 10.06 -2.02
N ARG A 162 -14.11 9.34 -3.07
CA ARG A 162 -15.51 9.00 -3.37
C ARG A 162 -15.90 7.80 -2.51
N VAL A 163 -16.83 8.03 -1.59
CA VAL A 163 -17.54 6.97 -0.86
C VAL A 163 -18.54 6.35 -1.84
N PRO A 164 -18.47 5.04 -2.18
CA PRO A 164 -19.52 4.42 -2.98
C PRO A 164 -20.76 4.17 -2.11
N ALA A 165 -21.93 4.46 -2.70
CA ALA A 165 -23.24 4.03 -2.21
C ALA A 165 -23.35 2.49 -2.22
N PRO A 166 -24.24 1.89 -1.42
CA PRO A 166 -24.43 0.44 -1.39
C PRO A 166 -25.03 -0.04 -2.73
N ASN A 167 -24.42 -1.06 -3.35
CA ASN A 167 -24.95 -1.72 -4.55
C ASN A 167 -25.04 -3.25 -4.32
N PRO A 168 -26.06 -3.93 -4.84
CA PRO A 168 -26.37 -5.31 -4.51
C PRO A 168 -25.54 -6.33 -5.30
N LEU A 169 -25.58 -7.56 -4.80
CA LEU A 169 -24.83 -8.77 -5.12
C LEU A 169 -24.59 -9.04 -6.63
N GLY A 170 -23.37 -9.44 -7.01
CA GLY A 170 -23.10 -10.26 -8.20
C GLY A 170 -21.90 -9.91 -9.11
N VAL A 171 -21.25 -8.75 -8.96
CA VAL A 171 -20.19 -8.29 -9.89
C VAL A 171 -18.85 -8.12 -9.15
N PRO A 172 -17.69 -8.51 -9.73
CA PRO A 172 -16.37 -8.25 -9.16
C PRO A 172 -16.18 -6.76 -8.87
N ILE A 173 -15.48 -6.42 -7.77
CA ILE A 173 -15.19 -5.02 -7.44
C ILE A 173 -14.25 -4.47 -8.52
N PRO A 174 -14.64 -3.42 -9.27
CA PRO A 174 -13.77 -2.85 -10.29
C PRO A 174 -12.61 -2.12 -9.60
N LEU A 175 -11.40 -2.65 -9.76
CA LEU A 175 -10.16 -2.06 -9.25
C LEU A 175 -9.32 -1.61 -10.44
N GLN A 176 -8.92 -0.33 -10.46
CA GLN A 176 -8.09 0.25 -11.52
C GLN A 176 -6.85 0.90 -10.89
N PRO A 177 -5.63 0.48 -11.26
CA PRO A 177 -4.40 0.89 -10.59
C PRO A 177 -3.94 2.32 -10.91
N GLY A 178 -4.44 2.92 -12.00
CA GLY A 178 -3.85 4.14 -12.57
C GLY A 178 -2.43 3.91 -13.11
N GLU A 179 -1.80 4.95 -13.66
CA GLU A 179 -0.38 4.90 -14.06
C GLU A 179 0.53 5.21 -12.86
N VAL A 180 1.52 4.35 -12.61
CA VAL A 180 2.55 4.57 -11.59
C VAL A 180 3.88 4.89 -12.28
N ALA A 181 4.25 6.17 -12.34
CA ALA A 181 5.51 6.62 -12.91
C ALA A 181 6.61 6.73 -11.83
N MET A 182 7.83 6.29 -12.16
CA MET A 182 9.03 6.51 -11.36
C MET A 182 10.00 7.43 -12.11
N LYS A 183 10.62 8.37 -11.39
CA LYS A 183 11.66 9.27 -11.90
C LYS A 183 12.90 9.18 -11.02
N ALA A 184 14.07 9.32 -11.61
CA ALA A 184 15.35 9.40 -10.92
C ALA A 184 16.11 10.65 -11.37
N THR A 185 16.61 11.43 -10.42
CA THR A 185 17.43 12.62 -10.68
C THR A 185 18.75 12.46 -9.95
N MET A 186 19.85 12.43 -10.69
CA MET A 186 21.19 12.25 -10.15
C MET A 186 22.07 13.44 -10.55
N SER A 187 22.77 14.00 -9.58
CA SER A 187 23.79 15.02 -9.81
C SER A 187 25.17 14.41 -9.58
N ALA A 188 26.11 14.66 -10.47
CA ALA A 188 27.46 14.14 -10.35
C ALA A 188 28.48 15.23 -10.71
N THR A 189 29.60 15.21 -9.98
CA THR A 189 30.71 16.14 -10.15
C THR A 189 31.93 15.36 -10.58
N TRP A 190 32.56 15.81 -11.67
CA TRP A 190 33.78 15.22 -12.20
C TRP A 190 34.92 16.22 -12.15
N GLU A 191 36.12 15.68 -12.03
CA GLU A 191 37.33 16.42 -12.34
C GLU A 191 37.38 16.73 -13.84
N LEU A 192 38.00 17.84 -14.22
CA LEU A 192 38.31 18.15 -15.61
C LEU A 192 39.83 18.09 -15.78
N VAL A 193 40.27 17.48 -16.86
CA VAL A 193 41.69 17.33 -17.18
C VAL A 193 41.96 18.11 -18.46
N SER A 194 42.93 19.03 -18.44
CA SER A 194 43.37 19.73 -19.65
C SER A 194 44.03 18.73 -20.60
N GLU A 195 43.75 18.84 -21.91
CA GLU A 195 44.62 18.19 -22.88
C GLU A 195 45.99 18.87 -22.83
N ASN A 196 47.03 18.07 -22.60
CA ASN A 196 48.43 18.49 -22.57
C ASN A 196 49.06 18.24 -23.93
#